data_AF-D2R1R1-F1
#
_entry.id   AF-D2R1R1-F1
#
_cell.length_a   1.000
_cell.length_b   1.000
_cell.length_c   1.000
_cell.angle_alpha   90.00
_cell.angle_beta   90.00
_cell.angle_gamma   90.00
#
_symmetry.space_group_name_H-M   'P 1'
#
loop_
_entity.id
_entity.type
_entity.pdbx_description
1 polymer ?
#
loop_
_entity_poly.entity_id
_entity_poly.type
_entity_poly.pdbx_seq_one_letter_code
_entity_poly.pdbx_strand_id
1 'polypeptide(L)'
;MFRLTGLTVRAIFLIGFIIALPVLALPKVSELANRFLYGEEKTIVGDGATAPAAGGTATPYGDVGASPASFNAPLFAPESSGPTPEQAAWQSDLPPTFGPGPRLGSRGAAETNQPPVGPPDVYGDGGLENSPSPAPPSPFGEEILAQLAQIREALELMGAQSLVLHVVEGTENYRFHCEVLLAPQSPYTRQFEAVSPDPLLAAETVLAEVTRWRQSNPPAR
;
A
#
# COMPACT_ATOMS: atom_id res chain seq x y z
N MET A 1 15.00 27.44 -33.46
CA MET A 1 13.56 27.31 -33.78
C MET A 1 12.82 26.17 -33.03
N PHE A 2 13.41 25.54 -31.99
CA PHE A 2 12.82 24.37 -31.29
C PHE A 2 12.19 24.65 -29.90
N ARG A 3 12.02 25.92 -29.50
CA ARG A 3 11.47 26.26 -28.16
C ARG A 3 9.95 26.42 -28.09
N LEU A 4 9.25 26.43 -29.24
CA LEU A 4 7.78 26.53 -29.26
C LEU A 4 7.08 25.19 -28.95
N THR A 5 7.67 24.06 -29.34
CA THR A 5 7.06 22.73 -29.22
C THR A 5 6.85 22.28 -27.77
N GLY A 6 7.75 22.64 -26.86
CA GLY A 6 7.62 22.27 -25.45
C GLY A 6 6.43 22.92 -24.74
N LEU A 7 6.05 24.12 -25.14
CA LEU A 7 4.95 24.86 -24.52
C LEU A 7 3.59 24.35 -25.04
N THR A 8 3.50 24.04 -26.34
CA THR A 8 2.28 23.48 -26.94
C THR A 8 1.94 22.10 -26.39
N VAL A 9 2.95 21.22 -26.20
CA VAL A 9 2.73 19.87 -25.64
C VAL A 9 2.22 19.95 -24.20
N ARG A 10 2.82 20.83 -23.37
CA ARG A 10 2.36 21.03 -21.98
C ARG A 10 0.96 21.61 -21.90
N ALA A 11 0.61 22.52 -22.80
CA ALA A 11 -0.74 23.09 -22.87
C ALA A 11 -1.79 22.02 -23.22
N ILE A 12 -1.51 21.15 -24.19
CA ILE A 12 -2.40 20.04 -24.56
C ILE A 12 -2.58 19.07 -23.38
N PHE A 13 -1.50 18.73 -22.66
CA PHE A 13 -1.57 17.89 -21.46
C PHE A 13 -2.42 18.52 -20.35
N LEU A 14 -2.25 19.82 -20.08
CA LEU A 14 -3.04 20.52 -19.07
C LEU A 14 -4.53 20.58 -19.43
N ILE A 15 -4.85 20.84 -20.71
CA ILE A 15 -6.24 20.86 -21.17
C ILE A 15 -6.85 19.46 -21.05
N GLY A 16 -6.14 18.41 -21.47
CA GLY A 16 -6.58 17.03 -21.30
C GLY A 16 -6.83 16.66 -19.85
N PHE A 17 -5.94 17.06 -18.94
CA PHE A 17 -6.06 16.78 -17.51
C PHE A 17 -7.23 17.51 -16.85
N ILE A 18 -7.46 18.78 -17.21
CA ILE A 18 -8.61 19.57 -16.72
C ILE A 18 -9.94 18.97 -17.16
N ILE A 19 -10.00 18.36 -18.35
CA ILE A 19 -11.21 17.72 -18.86
C ILE A 19 -11.38 16.30 -18.29
N ALA A 20 -10.29 15.55 -18.12
CA ALA A 20 -10.33 14.17 -17.63
C ALA A 20 -10.62 14.06 -16.12
N LEU A 21 -10.12 14.99 -15.31
CA LEU A 21 -10.30 14.96 -13.85
C LEU A 21 -11.78 14.98 -13.40
N PRO A 22 -12.65 15.86 -13.93
CA PRO A 22 -14.08 15.85 -13.60
C PRO A 22 -14.77 14.55 -14.00
N VAL A 23 -14.35 13.93 -15.10
CA VAL A 23 -14.91 12.65 -15.56
C VAL A 23 -14.52 11.50 -14.62
N LEU A 24 -13.30 11.51 -14.08
CA LEU A 24 -12.85 10.56 -13.06
C LEU A 24 -13.50 10.80 -11.69
N ALA A 25 -13.92 12.02 -11.39
CA ALA A 25 -14.64 12.35 -10.15
C ALA A 25 -16.10 11.89 -10.13
N LEU A 26 -16.64 11.41 -11.27
CA LEU A 26 -17.97 10.81 -11.32
C LEU A 26 -17.93 9.40 -10.72
N PRO A 27 -18.70 9.11 -9.66
CA PRO A 27 -18.62 7.83 -8.93
C PRO A 27 -18.85 6.60 -9.83
N LYS A 28 -19.66 6.73 -10.89
CA LYS A 28 -19.93 5.64 -11.83
C LYS A 28 -18.74 5.21 -12.69
N VAL A 29 -17.80 6.13 -12.95
CA VAL A 29 -16.60 5.81 -13.73
C VAL A 29 -15.55 5.14 -12.84
N SER A 30 -15.53 5.48 -11.54
CA SER A 30 -14.65 4.83 -10.57
C SER A 30 -14.98 3.34 -10.36
N GLU A 31 -16.26 2.95 -10.40
CA GLU A 31 -16.67 1.55 -10.35
C GLU A 31 -16.25 0.80 -11.62
N LEU A 32 -16.32 1.45 -12.79
CA LEU A 32 -15.92 0.87 -14.06
C LEU A 32 -14.40 0.73 -14.15
N ALA A 33 -13.65 1.72 -13.66
CA ALA A 33 -12.21 1.69 -13.54
C ALA A 33 -11.75 0.64 -12.53
N ASN A 34 -12.40 0.52 -11.37
CA ASN A 34 -12.12 -0.53 -10.41
C ASN A 34 -12.45 -1.92 -10.98
N ARG A 35 -13.55 -2.08 -11.72
CA ARG A 35 -13.88 -3.33 -12.40
C ARG A 35 -12.85 -3.71 -13.48
N PHE A 36 -12.29 -2.72 -14.18
CA PHE A 36 -11.23 -2.94 -15.16
C PHE A 36 -9.85 -3.20 -14.53
N LEU A 37 -9.53 -2.51 -13.43
CA LEU A 37 -8.22 -2.58 -12.77
C LEU A 37 -8.10 -3.77 -11.81
N TYR A 38 -9.17 -4.13 -11.10
CA TYR A 38 -9.15 -5.17 -10.07
C TYR A 38 -9.85 -6.46 -10.49
N GLY A 39 -10.41 -6.50 -11.70
CA GLY A 39 -11.20 -7.64 -12.16
C GLY A 39 -12.55 -7.72 -11.46
N GLU A 40 -13.51 -8.34 -12.11
CA GLU A 40 -14.86 -8.51 -11.59
C GLU A 40 -14.82 -9.50 -10.41
N GLU A 41 -14.71 -8.97 -9.19
CA GLU A 41 -14.87 -9.77 -7.99
C GLU A 41 -16.31 -10.29 -7.98
N LYS A 42 -16.46 -11.57 -8.37
CA LYS A 42 -17.73 -12.29 -8.37
C LYS A 42 -18.19 -12.40 -6.92
N THR A 43 -18.82 -11.36 -6.40
CA THR A 43 -19.62 -11.41 -5.19
C THR A 43 -20.74 -12.40 -5.45
N ILE A 44 -20.51 -13.63 -5.01
CA ILE A 44 -21.56 -14.61 -4.79
C ILE A 44 -22.43 -13.98 -3.70
N VAL A 45 -23.49 -13.30 -4.13
CA VAL A 45 -24.58 -12.86 -3.26
C VAL A 45 -25.22 -14.14 -2.72
N GLY A 46 -24.67 -14.60 -1.60
CA GLY A 46 -25.29 -15.56 -0.72
C GLY A 46 -26.46 -14.87 -0.05
N ASP A 47 -27.62 -14.99 -0.69
CA ASP A 47 -28.92 -14.81 -0.06
C ASP A 47 -29.00 -15.86 1.07
N GLY A 48 -28.87 -15.41 2.31
CA GLY A 48 -28.58 -16.32 3.41
C GLY A 48 -28.63 -15.62 4.77
N ALA A 49 -29.82 -15.21 5.15
CA ALA A 49 -30.19 -14.88 6.51
C ALA A 49 -29.55 -15.83 7.54
N THR A 50 -29.02 -15.27 8.64
CA THR A 50 -29.41 -15.58 10.04
C THR A 50 -28.39 -14.94 11.00
N ALA A 51 -28.86 -13.94 11.74
CA ALA A 51 -28.38 -13.64 13.10
C ALA A 51 -29.60 -13.83 14.03
N PRO A 52 -29.47 -13.87 15.36
CA PRO A 52 -28.29 -14.05 16.21
C PRO A 52 -28.48 -15.22 17.22
N ALA A 53 -27.41 -15.72 17.84
CA ALA A 53 -27.53 -16.50 19.07
C ALA A 53 -26.51 -16.04 20.11
N ALA A 54 -27.07 -15.55 21.21
CA ALA A 54 -26.41 -15.14 22.43
C ALA A 54 -25.92 -16.33 23.26
N GLY A 55 -24.94 -16.07 24.13
CA GLY A 55 -24.48 -16.95 25.21
C GLY A 55 -23.00 -17.30 25.08
N GLY A 56 -22.12 -17.06 26.04
CA GLY A 56 -22.28 -16.56 27.39
C GLY A 56 -20.93 -16.54 28.12
N THR A 57 -20.95 -15.85 29.26
CA THR A 57 -20.28 -16.23 30.53
C THR A 57 -18.75 -16.27 30.63
N ALA A 58 -18.21 -15.14 31.11
CA ALA A 58 -17.39 -14.96 32.32
C ALA A 58 -16.16 -15.86 32.65
N THR A 59 -15.02 -15.16 32.79
CA THR A 59 -13.98 -15.21 33.86
C THR A 59 -13.00 -16.40 33.94
N PRO A 60 -11.80 -16.29 34.57
CA PRO A 60 -11.30 -15.19 35.42
C PRO A 60 -9.87 -14.65 35.12
N TYR A 61 -9.63 -13.50 35.73
CA TYR A 61 -8.34 -12.90 36.09
C TYR A 61 -7.37 -13.95 36.70
N GLY A 62 -6.17 -14.03 36.14
CA GLY A 62 -5.03 -14.77 36.69
C GLY A 62 -3.83 -13.84 36.81
N ASP A 63 -3.79 -13.14 37.94
CA ASP A 63 -2.61 -12.48 38.49
C ASP A 63 -1.59 -13.55 38.89
N VAL A 64 -0.41 -13.59 38.24
CA VAL A 64 0.82 -14.09 38.86
C VAL A 64 1.99 -13.31 38.28
N GLY A 65 2.58 -12.44 39.10
CA GLY A 65 3.83 -11.75 38.80
C GLY A 65 5.01 -12.70 38.69
N ALA A 66 5.89 -12.41 37.73
CA ALA A 66 7.29 -12.82 37.75
C ALA A 66 8.11 -11.96 36.76
N SER A 67 8.60 -10.82 37.25
CA SER A 67 9.92 -10.29 36.90
C SER A 67 10.74 -10.37 38.19
N PRO A 68 12.05 -10.69 38.22
CA PRO A 68 13.05 -10.41 37.18
C PRO A 68 14.07 -11.55 36.93
N ALA A 69 14.57 -11.67 35.70
CA ALA A 69 15.85 -12.34 35.44
C ALA A 69 16.72 -11.42 34.58
N SER A 70 17.46 -10.57 35.29
CA SER A 70 18.63 -9.88 34.78
C SER A 70 19.68 -10.93 34.40
N PHE A 71 20.09 -10.97 33.14
CA PHE A 71 21.27 -11.72 32.71
C PHE A 71 22.13 -10.89 31.77
N ASN A 72 23.06 -10.19 32.40
CA ASN A 72 24.49 -10.14 32.04
C ASN A 72 24.82 -9.96 30.54
N ALA A 73 24.80 -8.71 30.09
CA ALA A 73 25.52 -8.33 28.88
C ALA A 73 27.04 -8.36 29.17
N PRO A 74 27.87 -8.97 28.31
CA PRO A 74 29.31 -8.90 28.45
C PRO A 74 29.79 -7.45 28.25
N LEU A 75 30.53 -7.01 29.26
CA LEU A 75 31.21 -5.73 29.39
C LEU A 75 32.36 -5.66 28.37
N PHE A 76 32.06 -5.38 27.10
CA PHE A 76 33.08 -5.00 26.13
C PHE A 76 33.35 -3.50 26.25
N ALA A 77 34.59 -3.21 26.66
CA ALA A 77 35.10 -1.87 26.91
C ALA A 77 35.05 -1.00 25.65
N PRO A 78 34.79 0.31 25.80
CA PRO A 78 34.96 1.27 24.73
C PRO A 78 36.45 1.54 24.52
N GLU A 79 37.04 0.97 23.48
CA GLU A 79 38.31 1.48 22.96
C GLU A 79 38.04 2.81 22.22
N SER A 80 38.47 3.86 22.92
CA SER A 80 38.70 5.20 22.44
C SER A 80 39.51 5.20 21.15
N SER A 81 38.91 5.62 20.05
CA SER A 81 39.60 6.10 18.86
C SER A 81 39.07 7.50 18.57
N GLY A 82 39.98 8.48 18.63
CA GLY A 82 39.71 9.89 18.81
C GLY A 82 38.92 10.59 17.70
N PRO A 83 38.48 11.84 17.95
CA PRO A 83 37.80 12.66 16.97
C PRO A 83 38.79 13.13 15.89
N THR A 84 38.61 12.67 14.66
CA THR A 84 39.21 13.28 13.47
C THR A 84 38.53 14.63 13.19
N PRO A 85 39.25 15.77 13.18
CA PRO A 85 38.67 17.06 12.86
C PRO A 85 38.58 17.26 11.34
N GLU A 86 37.68 16.55 10.66
CA GLU A 86 37.48 16.75 9.20
C GLU A 86 36.04 16.59 8.69
N GLN A 87 35.04 16.51 9.58
CA GLN A 87 33.62 16.36 9.15
C GLN A 87 32.67 17.47 9.62
N ALA A 88 33.19 18.60 10.09
CA ALA A 88 32.41 19.77 10.47
C ALA A 88 32.00 20.68 9.29
N ALA A 89 32.17 20.25 8.03
CA ALA A 89 31.99 21.12 6.86
C ALA A 89 30.68 20.93 6.06
N TRP A 90 29.76 20.07 6.49
CA TRP A 90 28.51 19.79 5.73
C TRP A 90 27.22 20.17 6.47
N GLN A 91 27.30 20.80 7.64
CA GLN A 91 26.14 21.38 8.32
C GLN A 91 26.02 22.87 7.98
N SER A 92 25.65 23.19 6.75
CA SER A 92 25.20 24.53 6.36
C SER A 92 24.41 24.48 5.06
N ASP A 93 23.24 23.84 5.05
CA ASP A 93 22.20 24.15 4.06
C ASP A 93 20.84 23.66 4.59
N LEU A 94 20.23 24.52 5.42
CA LEU A 94 18.81 24.40 5.77
C LEU A 94 17.98 24.90 4.58
N PRO A 95 16.98 24.12 4.09
CA PRO A 95 16.08 24.62 3.06
C PRO A 95 15.19 25.76 3.59
N PRO A 96 14.81 26.71 2.73
CA PRO A 96 14.00 27.87 3.12
C PRO A 96 12.63 27.43 3.64
N THR A 97 12.24 28.01 4.77
CA THR A 97 10.90 27.96 5.34
C THR A 97 9.86 28.40 4.31
N PHE A 98 9.00 27.48 3.88
CA PHE A 98 7.83 27.80 3.08
C PHE A 98 6.81 28.54 3.95
N GLY A 99 6.50 29.78 3.56
CA GLY A 99 5.53 30.62 4.25
C GLY A 99 4.08 30.10 4.15
N PRO A 100 3.17 30.65 4.97
CA PRO A 100 1.76 30.28 4.98
C PRO A 100 1.08 30.72 3.66
N GLY A 101 0.55 29.75 2.92
CA GLY A 101 -0.18 29.99 1.67
C GLY A 101 -1.54 30.69 1.88
N PRO A 102 -2.02 31.43 0.86
CA PRO A 102 -3.24 32.21 0.93
C PRO A 102 -4.49 31.32 0.96
N ARG A 103 -5.42 31.64 1.88
CA ARG A 103 -6.76 31.07 1.94
C ARG A 103 -7.61 31.63 0.79
N LEU A 104 -7.86 30.83 -0.24
CA LEU A 104 -8.86 31.13 -1.26
C LEU A 104 -10.22 30.60 -0.80
N GLY A 105 -11.14 31.55 -0.65
CA GLY A 105 -12.45 31.38 -0.02
C GLY A 105 -13.41 30.48 -0.78
N SER A 106 -14.25 29.84 0.04
CA SER A 106 -15.52 29.24 -0.33
C SER A 106 -16.44 30.30 -0.94
N ARG A 107 -16.82 30.14 -2.21
CA ARG A 107 -17.97 30.84 -2.79
C ARG A 107 -18.83 29.82 -3.52
N GLY A 108 -20.03 29.61 -3.00
CA GLY A 108 -21.00 28.70 -3.56
C GLY A 108 -21.57 29.18 -4.89
N ALA A 109 -22.11 28.22 -5.62
CA ALA A 109 -23.24 28.42 -6.52
C ALA A 109 -24.03 27.11 -6.49
N ALA A 110 -25.25 27.20 -6.00
CA ALA A 110 -26.26 26.20 -6.22
C ALA A 110 -26.58 26.18 -7.71
N GLU A 111 -26.50 25.03 -8.37
CA GLU A 111 -27.16 24.86 -9.66
C GLU A 111 -27.71 23.45 -9.79
N THR A 112 -29.01 23.38 -9.50
CA THR A 112 -29.90 22.26 -9.74
C THR A 112 -29.94 21.95 -11.22
N ASN A 113 -29.27 20.90 -11.67
CA ASN A 113 -29.49 20.30 -12.99
C ASN A 113 -29.74 18.81 -12.85
N GLN A 114 -31.02 18.44 -12.71
CA GLN A 114 -31.52 17.09 -12.93
C GLN A 114 -31.60 16.82 -14.43
N PRO A 115 -30.90 15.81 -14.98
CA PRO A 115 -31.24 15.25 -16.28
C PRO A 115 -32.38 14.22 -16.18
N PRO A 116 -33.13 14.00 -17.28
CA PRO A 116 -34.39 13.27 -17.31
C PRO A 116 -34.21 11.76 -17.13
N VAL A 117 -35.10 11.18 -16.33
CA VAL A 117 -35.28 9.73 -16.14
C VAL A 117 -35.84 9.13 -17.43
N GLY A 118 -35.00 8.47 -18.22
CA GLY A 118 -35.42 7.58 -19.30
C GLY A 118 -35.58 6.14 -18.78
N PRO A 119 -36.58 5.37 -19.25
CA PRO A 119 -36.80 4.00 -18.82
C PRO A 119 -35.66 3.07 -19.31
N PRO A 120 -35.28 2.04 -18.52
CA PRO A 120 -34.27 1.09 -18.94
C PRO A 120 -34.85 0.11 -19.97
N ASP A 121 -34.42 0.24 -21.22
CA ASP A 121 -34.60 -0.80 -22.22
C ASP A 121 -33.76 -2.03 -21.82
N VAL A 122 -34.48 -3.13 -21.64
CA VAL A 122 -34.00 -4.49 -21.43
C VAL A 122 -33.23 -4.92 -22.67
N TYR A 123 -31.92 -4.69 -22.69
CA TYR A 123 -31.04 -5.26 -23.71
C TYR A 123 -30.37 -6.52 -23.18
N GLY A 124 -30.91 -7.64 -23.65
CA GLY A 124 -30.12 -8.68 -24.30
C GLY A 124 -29.11 -9.39 -23.43
N ASP A 125 -29.58 -10.49 -22.85
CA ASP A 125 -28.84 -11.72 -22.55
C ASP A 125 -28.01 -12.16 -23.77
N GLY A 126 -26.84 -11.53 -23.94
CA GLY A 126 -25.83 -11.86 -24.92
C GLY A 126 -24.68 -12.53 -24.20
N GLY A 127 -24.82 -13.83 -23.94
CA GLY A 127 -23.77 -14.70 -23.44
C GLY A 127 -22.59 -14.72 -24.42
N LEU A 128 -21.74 -13.70 -24.34
CA LEU A 128 -20.39 -13.78 -24.84
C LEU A 128 -19.65 -14.67 -23.84
N GLU A 129 -19.48 -15.93 -24.23
CA GLU A 129 -18.47 -16.83 -23.70
C GLU A 129 -17.16 -16.04 -23.59
N ASN A 130 -16.88 -15.54 -22.39
CA ASN A 130 -15.57 -15.03 -21.99
C ASN A 130 -14.63 -16.24 -22.02
N SER A 131 -14.18 -16.61 -23.23
CA SER A 131 -13.05 -17.50 -23.42
C SER A 131 -11.91 -16.88 -22.63
N PRO A 132 -11.41 -17.54 -21.56
CA PRO A 132 -10.32 -17.00 -20.77
C PRO A 132 -9.14 -16.85 -21.72
N SER A 133 -8.86 -15.59 -22.09
CA SER A 133 -7.67 -15.26 -22.86
C SER A 133 -6.49 -15.85 -22.10
N PRO A 134 -5.67 -16.71 -22.73
CA PRO A 134 -4.58 -17.40 -22.03
C PRO A 134 -3.72 -16.33 -21.36
N ALA A 135 -3.70 -16.35 -20.03
CA ALA A 135 -2.91 -15.41 -19.27
C ALA A 135 -1.45 -15.50 -19.76
N PRO A 136 -0.78 -14.37 -20.00
CA PRO A 136 0.61 -14.40 -20.41
C PRO A 136 1.42 -15.24 -19.41
N PRO A 137 2.38 -16.06 -19.88
CA PRO A 137 3.18 -16.89 -18.99
C PRO A 137 3.86 -15.96 -17.98
N SER A 138 3.64 -16.25 -16.70
CA SER A 138 4.31 -15.50 -15.64
C SER A 138 5.83 -15.66 -15.82
N PRO A 139 6.62 -14.58 -15.67
CA PRO A 139 8.07 -14.65 -15.80
C PRO A 139 8.72 -15.48 -14.68
N PHE A 140 7.95 -15.84 -13.65
CA PHE A 140 8.38 -16.62 -12.51
C PHE A 140 7.99 -18.09 -12.68
N GLY A 141 8.88 -19.00 -12.29
CA GLY A 141 8.55 -20.42 -12.18
C GLY A 141 7.46 -20.66 -11.13
N GLU A 142 6.67 -21.71 -11.30
CA GLU A 142 5.56 -22.09 -10.41
C GLU A 142 6.03 -22.27 -8.95
N GLU A 143 7.24 -22.80 -8.75
CA GLU A 143 7.85 -22.98 -7.43
C GLU A 143 8.10 -21.65 -6.72
N ILE A 144 8.64 -20.65 -7.44
CA ILE A 144 8.90 -19.31 -6.89
C ILE A 144 7.59 -18.63 -6.49
N LEU A 145 6.55 -18.79 -7.32
CA LEU A 145 5.23 -18.25 -7.02
C LEU A 145 4.62 -18.88 -5.76
N ALA A 146 4.76 -20.19 -5.58
CA ALA A 146 4.29 -20.88 -4.37
C ALA A 146 5.01 -20.38 -3.11
N GLN A 147 6.33 -20.14 -3.20
CA GLN A 147 7.10 -19.62 -2.08
C GLN A 147 6.77 -18.15 -1.76
N LEU A 148 6.63 -17.30 -2.78
CA LEU A 148 6.17 -15.92 -2.60
C LEU A 148 4.78 -15.85 -1.97
N ALA A 149 3.88 -16.77 -2.32
CA ALA A 149 2.57 -16.88 -1.68
C ALA A 149 2.67 -17.22 -0.18
N GLN A 150 3.56 -18.13 0.21
CA GLN A 150 3.79 -18.44 1.63
C GLN A 150 4.36 -17.25 2.40
N ILE A 151 5.31 -16.51 1.81
CA ILE A 151 5.87 -15.30 2.43
C ILE A 151 4.79 -14.23 2.59
N ARG A 152 3.92 -14.07 1.58
CA ARG A 152 2.79 -13.15 1.64
C ARG A 152 1.85 -13.49 2.81
N GLU A 153 1.43 -14.75 2.93
CA GLU A 153 0.56 -15.19 4.04
C GLU A 153 1.21 -14.92 5.41
N ALA A 154 2.52 -15.17 5.54
CA ALA A 154 3.26 -14.89 6.76
C ALA A 154 3.31 -13.39 7.10
N LEU A 155 3.49 -12.53 6.11
CA LEU A 155 3.47 -11.07 6.28
C LEU A 155 2.06 -10.56 6.62
N GLU A 156 1.02 -11.08 5.98
CA GLU A 156 -0.39 -10.74 6.28
C GLU A 156 -0.76 -11.12 7.71
N LEU A 157 -0.31 -12.28 8.20
CA LEU A 157 -0.50 -12.71 9.58
C LEU A 157 0.21 -11.78 10.60
N MET A 158 1.29 -11.10 10.17
CA MET A 158 1.96 -10.06 10.95
C MET A 158 1.35 -8.66 10.80
N GLY A 159 0.23 -8.52 10.08
CA GLY A 159 -0.48 -7.26 9.89
C GLY A 159 0.04 -6.40 8.74
N ALA A 160 0.66 -7.00 7.73
CA ALA A 160 0.92 -6.34 6.46
C ALA A 160 -0.41 -6.05 5.74
N GLN A 161 -0.57 -4.82 5.23
CA GLN A 161 -1.76 -4.40 4.49
C GLN A 161 -1.50 -4.20 3.00
N SER A 162 -0.27 -3.86 2.63
CA SER A 162 0.13 -3.63 1.25
C SER A 162 1.42 -4.38 1.00
N LEU A 163 1.43 -5.21 -0.05
CA LEU A 163 2.59 -5.96 -0.52
C LEU A 163 2.69 -5.76 -2.02
N VAL A 164 3.83 -5.25 -2.48
CA VAL A 164 4.05 -5.02 -3.90
C VAL A 164 5.46 -5.46 -4.29
N LEU A 165 5.52 -6.31 -5.31
CA LEU A 165 6.77 -6.71 -5.96
C LEU A 165 6.88 -5.93 -7.28
N HIS A 166 7.88 -5.05 -7.37
CA HIS A 166 8.18 -4.27 -8.56
C HIS A 166 9.46 -4.77 -9.23
N VAL A 167 9.45 -4.85 -10.56
CA VAL A 167 10.67 -5.01 -11.36
C VAL A 167 11.26 -3.61 -11.56
N VAL A 168 12.53 -3.42 -11.18
CA VAL A 168 13.18 -2.11 -11.27
C VAL A 168 13.62 -1.87 -12.72
N GLU A 169 12.97 -0.92 -13.39
CA GLU A 169 13.24 -0.61 -14.80
C GLU A 169 14.73 -0.37 -15.08
N GLY A 170 15.24 -1.02 -16.14
CA GLY A 170 16.64 -0.91 -16.56
C GLY A 170 17.62 -1.75 -15.74
N THR A 171 17.15 -2.53 -14.76
CA THR A 171 17.96 -3.50 -14.02
C THR A 171 17.25 -4.83 -13.90
N GLU A 172 17.98 -5.93 -13.77
CA GLU A 172 17.42 -7.25 -13.43
C GLU A 172 17.19 -7.38 -11.92
N ASN A 173 16.87 -6.28 -11.25
CA ASN A 173 16.59 -6.27 -9.82
C ASN A 173 15.10 -6.19 -9.56
N TYR A 174 14.69 -6.82 -8.48
CA TYR A 174 13.35 -6.84 -7.94
C TYR A 174 13.32 -6.06 -6.63
N ARG A 175 12.32 -5.21 -6.48
CA ARG A 175 12.05 -4.42 -5.28
C ARG A 175 10.79 -4.96 -4.63
N PHE A 176 10.91 -5.45 -3.41
CA PHE A 176 9.78 -5.89 -2.60
C PHE A 176 9.46 -4.81 -1.57
N HIS A 177 8.26 -4.25 -1.64
CA HIS A 177 7.74 -3.22 -0.73
C HIS A 177 6.61 -3.79 0.12
N CYS A 178 6.65 -3.54 1.43
CA CYS A 178 5.64 -3.98 2.38
C CYS A 178 5.29 -2.87 3.36
N GLU A 179 3.99 -2.71 3.66
CA GLU A 179 3.51 -1.81 4.70
C GLU A 179 2.81 -2.60 5.81
N VAL A 180 3.29 -2.43 7.04
CA VAL A 180 2.81 -3.16 8.21
C VAL A 180 2.21 -2.20 9.23
N LEU A 181 1.03 -2.53 9.77
CA LEU A 181 0.38 -1.75 10.83
C LEU A 181 1.19 -1.75 12.11
N LEU A 182 1.37 -0.59 12.75
CA LEU A 182 2.02 -0.53 14.07
C LEU A 182 1.20 -1.30 15.12
N ALA A 183 -0.11 -1.09 15.14
CA ALA A 183 -1.07 -1.83 15.97
C ALA A 183 -2.38 -2.05 15.21
N PRO A 184 -3.22 -3.03 15.59
CA PRO A 184 -4.44 -3.40 14.84
C PRO A 184 -5.45 -2.26 14.65
N GLN A 185 -5.45 -1.26 15.55
CA GLN A 185 -6.33 -0.09 15.48
C GLN A 185 -5.58 1.21 15.15
N SER A 186 -4.28 1.12 14.85
CA SER A 186 -3.47 2.30 14.57
C SER A 186 -3.62 2.70 13.11
N PRO A 187 -3.80 4.00 12.79
CA PRO A 187 -3.68 4.47 11.41
C PRO A 187 -2.22 4.52 10.94
N TYR A 188 -1.26 4.30 11.83
CA TYR A 188 0.16 4.38 11.50
C TYR A 188 0.65 3.05 10.94
N THR A 189 1.30 3.12 9.80
CA THR A 189 2.01 2.01 9.16
C THR A 189 3.52 2.25 9.22
N ARG A 190 4.27 1.16 9.17
CA ARG A 190 5.72 1.16 8.97
C ARG A 190 6.01 0.49 7.63
N GLN A 191 6.85 1.14 6.84
CA GLN A 191 7.26 0.66 5.53
C GLN A 191 8.56 -0.15 5.66
N PHE A 192 8.65 -1.21 4.86
CA PHE A 192 9.80 -2.08 4.70
C PHE A 192 10.05 -2.32 3.22
N GLU A 193 11.30 -2.24 2.81
CA GLU A 193 11.69 -2.37 1.41
C GLU A 193 13.02 -3.11 1.32
N ALA A 194 13.11 -4.05 0.38
CA ALA A 194 14.38 -4.66 -0.01
C ALA A 194 14.49 -4.75 -1.54
N VAL A 195 15.71 -4.62 -2.05
CA VAL A 195 16.03 -4.75 -3.47
C VAL A 195 17.05 -5.86 -3.65
N SER A 196 16.79 -6.80 -4.56
CA SER A 196 17.64 -7.96 -4.83
C SER A 196 17.51 -8.40 -6.29
N PRO A 197 18.56 -8.98 -6.91
CA PRO A 197 18.44 -9.64 -8.21
C PRO A 197 17.53 -10.89 -8.19
N ASP A 198 17.30 -11.46 -7.00
CA ASP A 198 16.37 -12.58 -6.78
C ASP A 198 15.10 -12.07 -6.07
N PRO A 199 13.90 -12.23 -6.67
CA PRO A 199 12.64 -11.78 -6.07
C PRO A 199 12.34 -12.48 -4.75
N LEU A 200 12.72 -13.75 -4.60
CA LEU A 200 12.49 -14.50 -3.37
C LEU A 200 13.35 -13.94 -2.25
N LEU A 201 14.64 -13.70 -2.52
CA LEU A 201 15.56 -13.13 -1.55
C LEU A 201 15.13 -11.73 -1.09
N ALA A 202 14.58 -10.89 -1.99
CA ALA A 202 14.01 -9.60 -1.61
C ALA A 202 12.85 -9.77 -0.60
N ALA A 203 11.92 -10.69 -0.90
CA ALA A 203 10.77 -10.96 -0.04
C ALA A 203 11.20 -11.55 1.33
N GLU A 204 12.14 -12.49 1.35
CA GLU A 204 12.71 -13.08 2.58
C GLU A 204 13.41 -12.02 3.44
N THR A 205 14.14 -11.10 2.81
CA THR A 205 14.82 -10.00 3.52
C THR A 205 13.79 -9.12 4.23
N VAL A 206 12.71 -8.72 3.54
CA VAL A 206 11.63 -7.93 4.15
C VAL A 206 10.94 -8.72 5.26
N LEU A 207 10.66 -10.02 5.07
CA LEU A 207 10.08 -10.87 6.10
C LEU A 207 10.96 -10.92 7.36
N ALA A 208 12.28 -11.06 7.20
CA ALA A 208 13.23 -11.07 8.30
C ALA A 208 13.28 -9.72 9.04
N GLU A 209 13.24 -8.60 8.31
CA GLU A 209 13.19 -7.25 8.90
C GLU A 209 11.91 -7.01 9.69
N VAL A 210 10.74 -7.36 9.12
CA VAL A 210 9.44 -7.24 9.79
C VAL A 210 9.41 -8.11 11.05
N THR A 211 9.92 -9.34 10.97
CA THR A 211 9.99 -10.26 12.12
C THR A 211 10.86 -9.67 13.24
N ARG A 212 12.06 -9.18 12.91
CA ARG A 212 12.96 -8.54 13.89
C ARG A 212 12.32 -7.31 14.51
N TRP A 213 11.65 -6.49 13.70
CA TRP A 213 10.95 -5.31 14.19
C TRP A 213 9.81 -5.69 15.15
N ARG A 214 8.98 -6.69 14.80
CA ARG A 214 7.89 -7.18 15.66
C ARG A 214 8.41 -7.73 17.00
N GLN A 215 9.56 -8.39 17.01
CA GLN A 215 10.21 -8.84 18.24
C GLN A 215 10.67 -7.67 19.12
N SER A 216 11.19 -6.60 18.51
CA SER A 216 11.63 -5.40 19.24
C SER A 216 10.50 -4.50 19.72
N ASN A 217 9.32 -4.61 19.10
CA ASN A 217 8.18 -3.74 19.36
C ASN A 217 6.88 -4.59 19.47
N PRO A 218 6.73 -5.36 20.56
CA PRO A 218 5.55 -6.18 20.75
C PRO A 218 4.29 -5.30 20.81
N PRO A 219 3.17 -5.74 20.24
CA PRO A 219 1.92 -5.00 20.36
C PRO A 219 1.57 -4.83 21.84
N ALA A 220 1.25 -3.61 22.25
CA ALA A 220 0.76 -3.34 23.60
C ALA A 220 -0.50 -4.21 23.84
N ARG A 221 -0.45 -5.05 24.87
CA ARG A 221 -1.55 -5.92 25.29
C ARG A 221 -2.68 -5.14 25.94
#